data_AF-A0A9X1VBB8-F1
#
_entry.id   AF-A0A9X1VBB8-F1
#
_cell.length_a   1.000
_cell.length_b   1.000
_cell.length_c   1.000
_cell.angle_alpha   90.00
_cell.angle_beta   90.00
_cell.angle_gamma   90.00
#
_symmetry.space_group_name_H-M   'P 1'
#
loop_
_entity.id
_entity.type
_entity.pdbx_description
1 polymer ?
#
loop_
_entity_poly.entity_id
_entity_poly.type
_entity_poly.pdbx_seq_one_letter_code
_entity_poly.pdbx_strand_id
1 'polypeptide(L)'
;MFLKVNWEKTVVDEAWKVKFLGFSFYQCKGKMRIRIHPKSVAKMKAKIKKLTSRSNGMGNVDRAMKLRRYIMGWVNYFKIADVKKLLQTTDEWMRR
;
A
#
# COMPACT_ATOMS: atom_id res chain seq x y z
N MET A 1 -31.71 15.31 -4.26
CA MET A 1 -30.87 14.11 -4.06
C MET A 1 -30.57 14.01 -2.57
N PHE A 2 -31.14 13.05 -1.84
CA PHE A 2 -30.92 12.89 -0.39
C PHE A 2 -29.91 11.76 -0.14
N LEU A 3 -28.65 12.11 0.13
CA LEU A 3 -27.61 11.14 0.50
C LEU A 3 -27.36 11.19 2.01
N LYS A 4 -27.30 10.02 2.64
CA LYS A 4 -27.03 9.88 4.07
C LYS A 4 -25.53 9.73 4.31
N VAL A 5 -24.99 10.52 5.24
CA VAL A 5 -23.58 10.41 5.68
C VAL A 5 -23.37 9.11 6.44
N ASN A 6 -22.22 8.47 6.21
CA ASN A 6 -21.77 7.33 7.00
C ASN A 6 -20.87 7.83 8.14
N TRP A 7 -21.39 7.78 9.37
CA TRP A 7 -20.70 8.24 10.58
C TRP A 7 -19.53 7.35 11.02
N GLU A 8 -19.49 6.08 10.60
CA GLU A 8 -18.35 5.19 10.90
C GLU A 8 -17.11 5.53 10.05
N LYS A 9 -17.33 6.09 8.85
CA LYS A 9 -16.26 6.46 7.91
C LYS A 9 -15.83 7.91 8.02
N THR A 10 -16.73 8.77 8.52
CA THR A 10 -16.52 10.22 8.55
C THR A 10 -16.01 10.61 9.92
N VAL A 11 -14.77 11.09 9.97
CA VAL A 11 -14.11 11.49 11.22
C VAL A 11 -13.41 12.83 11.00
N VAL A 12 -13.47 13.71 11.99
CA VAL A 12 -12.66 14.93 12.06
C VAL A 12 -11.43 14.59 12.90
N ASP A 13 -10.27 14.52 12.27
CA ASP A 13 -9.00 14.19 12.92
C ASP A 13 -7.83 14.83 12.15
N GLU A 14 -6.64 14.78 12.72
CA GLU A 14 -5.42 15.32 12.13
C GLU A 14 -5.08 14.59 10.82
N ALA A 15 -4.56 15.34 9.84
CA ALA A 15 -4.26 14.83 8.51
C ALA A 15 -3.37 13.56 8.51
N TRP A 16 -2.48 13.40 9.50
CA TRP A 16 -1.60 12.23 9.60
C TRP A 16 -2.25 10.97 10.17
N LYS A 17 -3.40 11.09 10.85
CA LYS A 17 -4.20 9.97 11.38
C LYS A 17 -5.24 9.47 10.37
N VAL A 18 -5.67 10.33 9.45
CA VAL A 18 -6.68 10.00 8.44
C VAL A 18 -6.06 9.23 7.27
N LYS A 19 -6.82 8.25 6.77
CA LYS A 19 -6.54 7.54 5.52
C LYS A 19 -7.33 8.19 4.38
N PHE A 20 -6.65 8.67 3.36
CA PHE A 20 -7.30 9.17 2.14
C PHE A 20 -6.78 8.44 0.91
N LEU A 21 -7.65 7.73 0.18
CA LEU A 21 -7.30 6.94 -1.01
C LEU A 21 -6.12 5.96 -0.84
N GLY A 22 -5.81 5.56 0.40
CA GLY A 22 -4.67 4.69 0.69
C GLY A 22 -3.37 5.42 1.03
N PHE A 23 -3.38 6.75 0.99
CA PHE A 23 -2.35 7.65 1.49
C PHE A 23 -2.65 8.13 2.90
N SER A 24 -1.62 8.69 3.52
CA SER A 24 -1.65 9.40 4.79
C SER A 24 -0.66 10.55 4.69
N PHE A 25 -0.81 11.55 5.52
CA PHE A 25 0.08 12.71 5.54
C PHE A 25 1.04 12.61 6.71
N TYR A 26 2.14 13.36 6.64
CA TYR A 26 3.00 13.59 7.79
C TYR A 26 3.69 14.94 7.65
N GLN A 27 3.97 15.59 8.78
CA GLN A 27 4.70 16.84 8.80
C GLN A 27 6.20 16.54 8.95
N CYS A 28 7.02 17.14 8.09
CA CYS A 28 8.47 17.03 8.16
C CYS A 28 9.09 18.40 7.91
N LYS A 29 9.81 18.94 8.90
CA LYS A 29 10.49 20.24 8.83
C LYS A 29 9.57 21.37 8.34
N GLY A 30 8.37 21.46 8.91
CA GLY A 30 7.37 22.46 8.54
C GLY A 30 6.65 22.24 7.20
N LYS A 31 7.00 21.19 6.42
CA LYS A 31 6.34 20.84 5.15
C LYS A 31 5.47 19.60 5.31
N MET A 32 4.27 19.62 4.72
CA MET A 32 3.41 18.44 4.64
C MET A 32 3.93 17.52 3.53
N ARG A 33 4.15 16.25 3.85
CA ARG A 33 4.58 15.22 2.91
C ARG A 33 3.58 14.07 2.87
N ILE A 34 3.61 13.31 1.78
CA ILE A 34 2.68 12.21 1.51
C ILE A 34 3.39 10.89 1.78
N ARG A 35 2.76 10.05 2.60
CA ARG A 35 3.19 8.67 2.86
C ARG A 35 2.08 7.69 2.49
N ILE A 36 2.44 6.42 2.36
CA ILE A 36 1.44 5.35 2.20
C ILE A 36 0.84 5.03 3.57
N HIS A 37 -0.48 4.93 3.63
CA HIS A 37 -1.15 4.55 4.87
C HIS A 37 -0.81 3.08 5.24
N PRO A 38 -0.53 2.75 6.52
CA PRO A 38 -0.15 1.40 6.96
C PRO A 38 -1.10 0.29 6.49
N LYS A 39 -2.42 0.55 6.51
CA LYS A 39 -3.44 -0.37 5.94
C LYS A 39 -3.19 -0.75 4.47
N SER A 40 -2.71 0.17 3.64
CA SER A 40 -2.40 -0.10 2.22
C SER A 40 -1.14 -0.96 2.08
N VAL A 41 -0.14 -0.71 2.93
CA VAL A 41 1.07 -1.54 3.02
C VAL A 41 0.76 -2.96 3.45
N ALA A 42 -0.09 -3.12 4.48
CA ALA A 42 -0.54 -4.44 4.94
C ALA A 42 -1.26 -5.22 3.83
N LYS A 43 -2.15 -4.54 3.06
CA LYS A 43 -2.80 -5.14 1.90
C LYS A 43 -1.80 -5.58 0.82
N MET A 44 -0.75 -4.78 0.58
CA MET A 44 0.31 -5.15 -0.35
C MET A 44 1.04 -6.42 0.09
N LYS A 45 1.51 -6.46 1.34
CA LYS A 45 2.21 -7.63 1.89
C LYS A 45 1.33 -8.88 1.86
N ALA A 46 0.04 -8.76 2.20
CA ALA A 46 -0.90 -9.87 2.12
C ALA A 46 -1.08 -10.40 0.69
N LYS A 47 -1.16 -9.50 -0.30
CA LYS A 47 -1.28 -9.90 -1.71
C LYS A 47 0.00 -10.58 -2.21
N ILE A 48 1.18 -10.04 -1.88
CA ILE A 48 2.47 -10.65 -2.20
C ILE A 48 2.55 -12.06 -1.59
N LYS A 49 2.24 -12.22 -0.30
CA LYS A 49 2.21 -13.53 0.38
C LYS A 49 1.28 -14.52 -0.31
N LYS A 50 0.11 -14.08 -0.80
CA LYS A 50 -0.83 -14.93 -1.54
C LYS A 50 -0.25 -15.37 -2.90
N LEU A 51 0.45 -14.46 -3.60
CA LEU A 51 1.10 -14.76 -4.87
C LEU A 51 2.30 -15.70 -4.70
N THR A 52 3.07 -15.54 -3.63
CA THR A 52 4.25 -16.36 -3.33
C THR A 52 3.95 -17.64 -2.55
N SER A 53 2.69 -17.86 -2.13
CA SER A 53 2.28 -19.08 -1.44
C SER A 53 2.65 -20.34 -2.23
N ARG A 54 3.05 -21.41 -1.55
CA ARG A 54 3.36 -22.70 -2.19
C ARG A 54 2.11 -23.50 -2.54
N SER A 55 0.98 -23.23 -1.86
CA SER A 55 -0.28 -23.97 -2.01
C SER A 55 -1.14 -23.55 -3.21
N ASN A 56 -0.69 -22.60 -4.02
CA ASN A 56 -1.51 -22.01 -5.08
C ASN A 56 -1.38 -22.70 -6.45
N GLY A 57 -0.61 -23.81 -6.54
CA GLY A 57 -0.49 -24.64 -7.74
C GLY A 57 0.12 -23.94 -8.97
N MET A 58 0.66 -22.72 -8.82
CA MET A 58 1.19 -21.94 -9.94
C MET A 58 2.65 -22.30 -10.24
N GLY A 59 2.96 -22.43 -11.52
CA GLY A 59 4.34 -22.56 -12.01
C GLY A 59 5.19 -21.34 -11.65
N ASN A 60 6.51 -21.54 -11.54
CA ASN A 60 7.44 -20.48 -11.13
C ASN A 60 7.45 -19.27 -12.10
N VAL A 61 7.32 -19.53 -13.40
CA VAL A 61 7.28 -18.48 -14.44
C VAL A 61 6.02 -17.61 -14.28
N ASP A 62 4.85 -18.23 -14.14
CA ASP A 62 3.59 -17.52 -13.93
C ASP A 62 3.57 -16.74 -12.63
N ARG A 63 4.17 -17.31 -11.57
CA ARG A 63 4.32 -16.65 -10.27
C ARG A 63 5.16 -15.37 -10.42
N ALA A 64 6.31 -15.46 -11.08
CA ALA A 64 7.18 -14.31 -11.32
C ALA A 64 6.49 -13.23 -12.16
N MET A 65 5.77 -13.62 -13.22
CA MET A 65 5.03 -12.69 -14.07
C MET A 65 3.92 -11.95 -13.30
N LYS A 66 3.08 -12.68 -12.54
CA LYS A 66 2.00 -12.09 -11.74
C LYS A 66 2.53 -11.16 -10.66
N LEU A 67 3.63 -11.55 -10.00
CA LEU A 67 4.29 -10.74 -8.99
C LEU A 67 4.84 -9.44 -9.59
N ARG A 68 5.56 -9.52 -10.72
CA ARG A 68 6.08 -8.34 -11.44
C ARG A 68 4.95 -7.39 -11.83
N ARG A 69 3.88 -7.90 -12.44
CA ARG A 69 2.71 -7.09 -12.84
C ARG A 69 2.06 -6.38 -11.66
N TYR A 70 1.91 -7.09 -10.53
CA TYR A 70 1.35 -6.53 -9.31
C TYR A 70 2.23 -5.40 -8.76
N ILE A 71 3.54 -5.64 -8.62
CA ILE A 71 4.47 -4.65 -8.07
C ILE A 71 4.52 -3.40 -8.94
N MET A 72 4.62 -3.55 -10.27
CA MET A 72 4.62 -2.41 -11.19
C MET A 72 3.35 -1.57 -11.06
N GLY A 73 2.18 -2.20 -11.02
CA GLY A 73 0.91 -1.48 -10.85
C GLY A 73 0.83 -0.75 -9.50
N TRP A 74 1.31 -1.39 -8.43
CA TRP A 74 1.29 -0.81 -7.10
C TRP A 74 2.25 0.38 -6.97
N VAL A 75 3.48 0.25 -7.47
CA VAL A 75 4.47 1.34 -7.49
C VAL A 75 3.97 2.52 -8.33
N ASN A 76 3.38 2.26 -9.50
CA ASN A 76 2.82 3.31 -10.35
C ASN A 76 1.70 4.10 -9.66
N TYR A 77 0.83 3.42 -8.90
CA TYR A 77 -0.23 4.08 -8.15
C TYR A 77 0.32 4.93 -6.99
N PHE A 78 1.31 4.43 -6.25
CA PHE A 78 1.86 5.11 -5.07
C PHE A 78 3.09 5.99 -5.37
N LYS A 79 3.42 6.25 -6.64
CA LYS A 79 4.62 7.01 -7.05
C LYS A 79 4.75 8.42 -6.43
N ILE A 80 3.64 9.00 -6.00
CA ILE A 80 3.57 10.35 -5.39
C ILE A 80 4.03 10.35 -3.93
N ALA A 81 4.01 9.18 -3.26
CA ALA A 81 4.37 9.07 -1.84
C ALA A 81 5.87 8.84 -1.65
N ASP A 82 6.37 9.16 -0.45
CA ASP A 82 7.71 8.78 -0.01
C ASP A 82 7.77 7.26 0.23
N VAL A 83 8.17 6.49 -0.79
CA VAL A 83 8.14 5.02 -0.77
C VAL A 83 9.50 4.33 -0.66
N LYS A 84 10.61 5.07 -0.79
CA LYS A 84 11.96 4.48 -0.93
C LYS A 84 12.31 3.48 0.17
N LYS A 85 12.21 3.90 1.44
CA LYS A 85 12.51 3.07 2.60
C LYS A 85 11.57 1.86 2.70
N LEU A 86 10.28 2.07 2.37
CA LEU A 86 9.30 1.00 2.39
C LEU A 86 9.60 -0.08 1.34
N LEU A 87 9.97 0.33 0.13
CA LEU A 87 10.32 -0.59 -0.96
C LEU A 87 11.57 -1.41 -0.62
N GLN A 88 12.60 -0.79 -0.04
CA GLN A 88 13.80 -1.50 0.43
C GLN A 88 13.47 -2.58 1.46
N THR A 89 12.75 -2.23 2.54
CA THR A 89 12.33 -3.20 3.56
C THR A 89 11.41 -4.29 3.00
N THR A 90 10.60 -3.97 2.00
CA THR A 90 9.72 -4.95 1.35
C THR A 90 10.52 -5.93 0.48
N ASP A 91 11.51 -5.44 -0.26
CA ASP A 91 12.41 -6.27 -1.06
C ASP A 91 13.24 -7.23 -0.18
N GLU A 92 13.81 -6.72 0.91
CA GLU A 92 14.50 -7.55 1.92
C GLU A 92 13.58 -8.65 2.49
N TRP A 93 12.34 -8.30 2.83
CA TRP A 93 11.35 -9.26 3.33
C TRP A 93 10.97 -10.32 2.29
N MET A 94 10.96 -9.98 1.01
CA MET A 94 10.63 -10.93 -0.06
C MET A 94 11.76 -11.92 -0.39
N ARG A 95 13.01 -11.58 -0.06
CA ARG A 95 14.19 -12.44 -0.25
C ARG A 95 14.42 -13.41 0.91
N ARG A 96 13.73 -13.23 2.03
CA ARG A 96 13.69 -14.18 3.15
C ARG A 96 12.74 -15.33 2.87
#